data_AF-A0A5K0XWY1-F1
#
_entry.id   AF-A0A5K0XWY1-F1
#
_cell.length_a   1.000
_cell.length_b   1.000
_cell.length_c   1.000
_cell.angle_alpha   90.00
_cell.angle_beta   90.00
_cell.angle_gamma   90.00
#
_symmetry.space_group_name_H-M   'P 1'
#
loop_
_entity.id
_entity.type
_entity.pdbx_description
1 polymer ?
#
loop_
_entity_poly.entity_id
_entity_poly.type
_entity_poly.pdbx_seq_one_letter_code
_entity_poly.pdbx_strand_id
1 'polypeptide(L)' 'YKKHHPPSLNDEVWRLEKIGKDGAFHQRLAAENINNVQDFLKLSVMDQPRLRM' A
#
# COMPACT_ATOMS: atom_id res chain seq x y z
N TYR A 1 21.93 7.71 -2.55
CA TYR A 1 20.60 7.13 -2.26
C TYR A 1 19.54 7.96 -2.97
N LYS A 2 18.97 7.43 -4.06
CA LYS A 2 17.86 8.08 -4.79
C LYS A 2 16.62 7.21 -4.62
N LYS A 3 15.54 7.79 -4.08
CA LYS A 3 14.23 7.10 -4.05
C LYS A 3 13.83 6.82 -5.50
N HIS A 4 13.68 5.54 -5.84
CA HIS A 4 13.25 5.14 -7.17
C HIS A 4 11.76 5.44 -7.30
N HIS A 5 11.38 6.11 -8.38
CA HIS A 5 10.00 6.35 -8.74
C HIS A 5 9.78 5.82 -10.16
N PRO A 6 8.73 5.04 -10.40
CA PRO A 6 7.71 4.61 -9.43
C PRO A 6 8.21 3.48 -8.50
N PRO A 7 7.70 3.40 -7.26
CA PRO A 7 7.86 2.21 -6.44
C PRO A 7 7.28 1.00 -7.19
N SER A 8 7.98 -0.12 -7.13
CA SER A 8 7.52 -1.36 -7.73
C SER A 8 6.42 -2.00 -6.89
N LEU A 9 5.56 -2.79 -7.52
CA LEU A 9 4.48 -3.52 -6.83
C LEU A 9 5.02 -4.48 -5.75
N ASN A 10 6.24 -4.98 -5.94
CA ASN A 10 6.96 -5.83 -4.98
C ASN A 10 7.62 -5.04 -3.83
N ASP A 11 7.58 -3.71 -3.87
CA ASP A 11 8.10 -2.91 -2.78
C ASP A 11 7.19 -3.06 -1.56
N GLU A 12 7.80 -2.94 -0.38
CA GLU A 12 7.05 -2.94 0.87
C GLU A 12 6.08 -1.76 0.94
N VAL A 13 4.92 -1.97 1.56
CA VAL A 13 3.83 -1.01 1.56
C VAL A 13 4.17 0.33 2.23
N TRP A 14 5.16 0.34 3.15
CA TRP A 14 5.70 1.55 3.78
C TRP A 14 6.51 2.45 2.83
N ARG A 15 6.82 1.99 1.60
CA ARG A 15 7.45 2.83 0.56
C ARG A 15 6.50 3.86 -0.02
N LEU A 16 5.18 3.69 0.18
CA LEU A 16 4.18 4.66 -0.24
C LEU A 16 4.25 5.90 0.65
N GLU A 17 4.16 7.09 0.05
CA GLU A 17 4.29 8.37 0.77
C GLU A 17 3.26 8.56 1.89
N LYS A 18 2.13 7.84 1.83
CA LYS A 18 1.06 7.89 2.83
C LYS A 18 1.25 6.90 3.98
N ILE A 19 2.24 6.02 3.93
CA ILE A 19 2.39 4.94 4.90
C ILE A 19 3.77 5.03 5.53
N GLY A 20 3.81 5.46 6.79
CA GLY A 20 5.02 5.43 7.59
C GLY A 20 5.38 3.98 7.96
N LYS A 21 6.66 3.64 7.87
CA LYS A 21 7.20 2.40 8.45
C LYS A 21 6.85 2.38 9.94
N ASP A 22 6.24 1.29 10.40
CA ASP A 22 5.76 1.07 11.78
C ASP A 22 4.62 2.00 12.25
N GLY A 23 3.96 2.71 11.33
CA GLY A 23 2.75 3.46 11.65
C GLY A 23 1.54 2.57 11.93
N ALA A 24 0.48 3.15 12.50
CA ALA A 24 -0.79 2.46 12.71
C ALA A 24 -1.36 1.86 11.40
N PHE A 25 -1.14 2.53 10.26
CA PHE A 25 -1.48 2.00 8.94
C PHE A 25 -0.65 0.77 8.56
N HIS A 26 0.66 0.78 8.81
CA HIS A 26 1.51 -0.38 8.53
C HIS A 26 1.09 -1.60 9.36
N GLN A 27 0.82 -1.41 10.66
CA GLN A 27 0.35 -2.48 11.54
C GLN A 27 -1.00 -3.04 11.10
N ARG A 28 -1.93 -2.17 10.72
CA ARG A 28 -3.28 -2.57 10.28
C ARG A 28 -3.24 -3.31 8.94
N LEU A 29 -2.38 -2.88 8.01
CA LEU A 29 -2.15 -3.57 6.74
C LEU A 29 -1.46 -4.93 6.95
N ALA A 30 -0.46 -5.00 7.82
CA ALA A 30 0.20 -6.25 8.17
C ALA A 30 -0.77 -7.26 8.79
N ALA A 31 -1.71 -6.81 9.63
CA ALA A 31 -2.79 -7.65 10.18
C ALA A 31 -3.69 -8.23 9.09
N GLU A 32 -3.94 -7.48 8.01
CA GLU A 32 -4.68 -7.92 6.81
C GLU A 32 -3.80 -8.70 5.80
N ASN A 33 -2.58 -9.12 6.19
CA ASN A 33 -1.57 -9.75 5.32
C ASN A 33 -1.04 -8.88 4.16
N ILE A 34 -1.19 -7.57 4.24
CA ILE A 34 -0.76 -6.62 3.22
C ILE A 34 0.62 -6.07 3.58
N ASN A 35 1.65 -6.68 2.99
CA ASN A 35 3.04 -6.30 3.25
C ASN A 35 3.68 -5.54 2.09
N ASN A 36 3.10 -5.63 0.88
CA ASN A 36 3.64 -5.04 -0.35
C ASN A 36 2.64 -4.06 -1.00
N VAL A 37 3.14 -3.24 -1.91
CA VAL A 37 2.37 -2.25 -2.66
C VAL A 37 1.29 -2.91 -3.53
N GLN A 38 1.54 -4.12 -4.07
CA GLN A 38 0.58 -4.85 -4.88
C GLN A 38 -0.72 -5.18 -4.12
N ASP A 39 -0.58 -5.75 -2.92
CA ASP A 39 -1.71 -6.17 -2.10
C ASP A 39 -2.47 -4.95 -1.58
N PHE A 40 -1.76 -3.88 -1.25
CA PHE A 40 -2.37 -2.60 -0.91
C PHE A 40 -3.18 -2.02 -2.07
N LEU A 41 -2.63 -2.01 -3.29
CA LEU A 41 -3.35 -1.51 -4.46
C LEU A 41 -4.56 -2.38 -4.81
N LYS A 42 -4.44 -3.71 -4.71
CA LYS A 42 -5.59 -4.61 -4.87
C LYS A 42 -6.69 -4.24 -3.90
N LEU A 43 -6.38 -4.01 -2.63
CA LEU A 43 -7.37 -3.64 -1.64
C LEU A 43 -7.93 -2.25 -1.90
N SER A 44 -7.08 -1.25 -2.21
CA SER A 44 -7.54 0.10 -2.56
C SER A 44 -8.44 0.13 -3.79
N VAL A 45 -8.21 -0.73 -4.79
CA VAL A 45 -9.02 -0.82 -6.01
C VAL A 45 -10.27 -1.69 -5.80
N MET A 46 -10.19 -2.73 -4.98
CA MET A 46 -11.35 -3.58 -4.65
C MET A 46 -12.31 -2.91 -3.65
N ASP A 47 -11.78 -2.10 -2.73
CA ASP A 47 -12.54 -1.33 -1.74
C ASP A 47 -13.08 -0.02 -2.32
N GLN A 48 -12.61 0.42 -3.50
CA GLN A 48 -13.32 1.46 -4.26
C GLN A 48 -14.68 0.90 -4.67
N PRO A 49 -15.78 1.26 -3.96
CA PRO A 49 -17.08 0.71 -4.24
C PRO A 49 -17.56 1.48 -5.45
N ARG A 50 -17.27 0.94 -6.64
CA ARG A 50 -17.85 1.28 -7.94
C ARG A 50 -18.59 2.62 -7.94
N LEU A 51 -17.88 3.74 -7.79
CA LEU A 51 -18.46 5.05 -8.07
C LEU A 51 -18.35 5.26 -9.59
N ARG A 52 -19.00 4.33 -10.30
CA ARG A 52 -19.47 4.49 -11.67
C ARG A 52 -20.95 4.80 -11.51
N MET A 53 -21.27 6.08 -11.34
CA MET A 53 -22.41 6.72 -11.99
C MET A 53 -21.94 8.06 -12.50
#